data_AF-A0A9D6CAQ6-F1
#
_entry.id   AF-A0A9D6CAQ6-F1
#
_cell.length_a   1.000
_cell.length_b   1.000
_cell.length_c   1.000
_cell.angle_alpha   90.00
_cell.angle_beta   90.00
_cell.angle_gamma   90.00
#
_symmetry.space_group_name_H-M   'P 1'
#
loop_
_entity.id
_entity.type
_entity.pdbx_description
1 polymer ?
#
loop_
_entity_poly.entity_id
_entity_poly.type
_entity_poly.pdbx_seq_one_letter_code
_entity_poly.pdbx_strand_id
1 'polypeptide(L)'
;MSQATLGKALFWGAITAGLYWFLFQYSGSFESLAHTTQDACRVLDDAGTRYYNKATPELCAAENGSFIEGNWWYVFAPIALAFALSYTHGIFTGLFWDVVGLKAKK
;
A
#
# COMPACT_ATOMS: atom_id res chain seq x y z
N MET A 1 -27.58 -21.90 -1.34
CA MET A 1 -26.25 -21.36 -0.99
C MET A 1 -25.32 -22.53 -0.71
N SER A 2 -24.17 -22.64 -1.37
CA SER A 2 -23.22 -23.73 -1.13
C SER A 2 -22.38 -23.41 0.12
N GLN A 3 -22.34 -24.31 1.11
CA GLN A 3 -21.44 -24.17 2.28
C GLN A 3 -19.98 -24.00 1.85
N ALA A 4 -19.58 -24.64 0.74
CA ALA A 4 -18.24 -24.52 0.20
C ALA A 4 -17.94 -23.10 -0.33
N THR A 5 -18.92 -22.40 -0.92
CA THR A 5 -18.74 -21.01 -1.37
C THR A 5 -18.60 -20.06 -0.19
N LEU A 6 -19.40 -20.25 0.87
CA LEU A 6 -19.30 -19.48 2.10
C LEU A 6 -17.94 -19.65 2.76
N GLY A 7 -17.47 -20.89 2.90
CA GLY A 7 -16.15 -21.17 3.49
C GLY A 7 -15.01 -20.48 2.73
N LYS A 8 -15.05 -20.51 1.38
CA LYS A 8 -14.07 -19.80 0.56
C LYS A 8 -14.16 -18.28 0.73
N ALA A 9 -15.38 -17.72 0.78
CA ALA A 9 -15.58 -16.29 0.99
C ALA A 9 -14.97 -15.83 2.32
N LEU A 10 -15.24 -16.57 3.41
CA LEU A 10 -14.68 -16.25 4.73
C LEU A 10 -13.16 -16.36 4.76
N PHE A 11 -12.58 -17.38 4.14
CA PHE A 11 -11.13 -17.56 4.05
C PHE A 11 -10.45 -16.38 3.32
N TRP A 12 -10.92 -16.04 2.12
CA TRP A 12 -10.37 -14.92 1.37
C TRP A 12 -10.66 -13.56 2.03
N GLY A 13 -11.78 -13.44 2.73
CA GLY A 13 -12.10 -12.28 3.56
C GLY A 13 -11.11 -12.10 4.70
N ALA A 14 -10.75 -13.17 5.41
CA ALA A 14 -9.75 -13.14 6.47
C ALA A 14 -8.35 -12.75 5.94
N ILE A 15 -7.94 -13.30 4.79
CA ILE A 15 -6.68 -12.89 4.14
C ILE A 15 -6.70 -11.41 3.77
N THR A 16 -7.78 -10.95 3.16
CA THR A 16 -7.95 -9.54 2.76
C THR A 16 -7.87 -8.62 3.97
N ALA A 17 -8.59 -8.95 5.05
CA ALA A 17 -8.54 -8.19 6.30
C ALA A 17 -7.11 -8.16 6.89
N GLY A 18 -6.40 -9.29 6.87
CA GLY A 18 -5.01 -9.37 7.32
C GLY A 18 -4.06 -8.50 6.48
N LEU A 19 -4.24 -8.45 5.17
CA LEU A 19 -3.43 -7.60 4.27
C LEU A 19 -3.72 -6.11 4.47
N TYR A 20 -4.98 -5.72 4.67
CA TYR A 20 -5.32 -4.34 5.01
C TYR A 20 -4.77 -3.96 6.38
N TRP A 21 -4.90 -4.83 7.38
CA TRP A 21 -4.29 -4.63 8.69
C TRP A 21 -2.77 -4.42 8.58
N PHE A 22 -2.10 -5.28 7.82
CA PHE A 22 -0.67 -5.15 7.54
C PHE A 22 -0.33 -3.81 6.86
N LEU A 23 -1.09 -3.41 5.83
CA LEU A 23 -0.93 -2.11 5.19
C LEU A 23 -1.05 -0.96 6.19
N PHE A 24 -2.05 -0.98 7.07
CA PHE A 24 -2.26 0.09 8.05
C PHE A 24 -1.17 0.13 9.11
N GLN A 25 -0.70 -1.03 9.58
CA GLN A 25 0.37 -1.11 10.57
C GLN A 25 1.71 -0.59 10.02
N TYR A 26 1.97 -0.77 8.72
CA TYR A 26 3.22 -0.39 8.06
C TYR A 26 3.07 0.79 7.10
N SER A 27 1.97 1.56 7.19
CA SER A 27 1.64 2.62 6.23
C SER A 27 2.76 3.64 6.08
N GLY A 28 3.34 4.10 7.19
CA GLY A 28 4.48 5.02 7.20
C GLY A 28 5.75 4.43 6.56
N SER A 29 5.98 3.12 6.67
CA SER A 29 7.10 2.45 5.98
C SER A 29 6.88 2.41 4.48
N PHE A 30 5.66 2.09 4.02
CA PHE A 30 5.32 2.11 2.60
C PHE A 30 5.36 3.53 2.02
N GLU A 31 4.92 4.53 2.78
CA GLU A 31 5.03 5.95 2.40
C GLU A 31 6.50 6.38 2.28
N SER A 32 7.33 6.06 3.27
CA SER A 32 8.77 6.34 3.20
C SER A 32 9.40 5.66 2.00
N LEU A 33 9.13 4.36 1.76
CA LEU A 33 9.66 3.62 0.61
C LEU A 33 9.23 4.26 -0.71
N ALA A 34 7.98 4.73 -0.81
CA ALA A 34 7.48 5.43 -1.99
C ALA A 34 8.22 6.75 -2.25
N HIS A 35 8.44 7.56 -1.20
CA HIS A 35 9.19 8.81 -1.30
C HIS A 35 10.67 8.61 -1.61
N THR A 36 11.28 7.53 -1.14
CA THR A 36 12.71 7.23 -1.36
C THR A 36 12.96 6.34 -2.59
N THR A 37 11.99 6.20 -3.49
CA THR A 37 12.20 5.56 -4.81
C THR A 37 13.11 6.39 -5.71
N GLN A 38 13.09 7.70 -5.52
CA GLN A 38 13.98 8.68 -6.11
C GLN A 38 14.73 9.40 -5.00
N ASP A 39 15.78 10.13 -5.36
CA ASP A 39 16.48 11.00 -4.43
C ASP A 39 15.48 11.94 -3.76
N ALA A 40 15.51 11.95 -2.43
CA ALA A 40 14.54 12.68 -1.63
C ALA A 40 15.24 13.55 -0.59
N CYS A 41 14.70 14.73 -0.35
CA CYS A 41 15.05 15.55 0.80
C CYS A 41 13.99 15.40 1.87
N ARG A 42 14.39 14.97 3.06
CA ARG A 42 13.53 14.90 4.24
C ARG A 42 13.70 16.14 5.09
N VAL A 43 12.66 16.95 5.20
CA VAL A 43 12.65 18.17 6.02
C VAL A 43 11.73 17.96 7.22
N LEU A 44 12.22 18.29 8.41
CA LEU A 44 11.44 18.32 9.64
C LEU A 44 10.98 19.77 9.87
N ASP A 45 9.68 19.99 9.81
CA ASP A 45 9.04 21.29 10.05
C ASP A 45 8.12 21.18 11.28
N ASP A 46 7.65 22.31 11.81
CA ASP A 46 6.74 22.37 12.96
C ASP A 46 5.41 21.64 12.70
N ALA A 47 5.05 21.46 11.42
CA ALA A 47 3.88 20.73 10.95
C ALA A 47 4.11 19.23 10.67
N GLY A 48 5.35 18.73 10.79
CA GLY A 48 5.69 17.31 10.58
C GLY A 48 6.84 17.06 9.59
N THR A 49 7.00 15.79 9.17
CA THR A 49 8.02 15.40 8.19
C THR A 49 7.49 15.60 6.77
N ARG A 50 8.20 16.36 5.93
CA ARG A 50 7.93 16.49 4.50
C ARG A 50 9.05 15.87 3.67
N TYR A 51 8.66 15.23 2.56
CA TYR A 51 9.57 14.66 1.58
C TYR A 51 9.49 15.44 0.27
N TYR A 52 10.63 15.92 -0.23
CA TYR A 52 10.76 16.55 -1.54
C TYR A 52 11.50 15.61 -2.49
N ASN A 53 10.85 15.20 -3.57
CA ASN A 53 11.46 14.31 -4.57
C ASN A 53 12.36 15.09 -5.53
N LYS A 54 13.36 14.42 -6.12
CA LYS A 54 14.33 15.00 -7.06
C LYS A 54 15.13 16.18 -6.49
N ALA A 55 15.35 16.17 -5.18
CA ALA A 55 16.18 17.18 -4.54
C ALA A 55 17.66 16.90 -4.85
N THR A 56 18.45 17.95 -5.04
CA THR A 56 19.91 17.83 -4.98
C THR A 56 20.39 18.02 -3.54
N PRO A 57 21.58 17.53 -3.16
CA PRO A 57 22.14 17.72 -1.83
C PRO A 57 22.19 19.19 -1.41
N GLU A 58 22.45 20.10 -2.36
CA GLU A 58 22.57 21.54 -2.12
C GLU A 58 21.21 22.18 -1.81
N LEU A 59 20.17 21.81 -2.58
CA LEU A 59 18.80 22.27 -2.33
C LEU A 59 18.27 21.72 -1.01
N CYS A 60 18.64 20.49 -0.64
CA CYS A 60 18.23 19.90 0.62
C CYS A 60 18.88 20.57 1.82
N ALA A 61 20.17 20.90 1.72
CA ALA A 61 20.90 21.64 2.74
C ALA A 61 20.33 23.05 2.96
N ALA A 62 19.85 23.71 1.89
CA ALA A 62 19.22 25.03 1.98
C ALA A 62 17.92 25.01 2.82
N GLU A 63 17.21 23.88 2.83
CA GLU A 63 15.96 23.68 3.58
C GLU A 63 16.18 23.07 4.98
N ASN A 64 17.43 23.01 5.47
CA ASN A 64 17.81 22.29 6.69
C ASN A 64 17.34 20.81 6.67
N GLY A 65 17.23 20.22 5.50
CA GLY A 65 16.78 18.85 5.30
C GLY A 65 17.92 17.82 5.34
N SER A 66 17.54 16.56 5.47
CA SER A 66 18.42 15.41 5.33
C SER A 66 18.23 14.78 3.95
N PHE A 67 19.30 14.74 3.16
CA PHE A 67 19.30 14.09 1.84
C PHE A 67 19.26 12.57 2.01
N ILE A 68 18.41 11.92 1.24
CA ILE A 68 18.25 10.47 1.18
C ILE A 68 18.46 10.06 -0.28
N GLU A 69 19.49 9.26 -0.52
CA GLU A 69 19.74 8.66 -1.83
C GLU A 69 18.59 7.70 -2.18
N GLY A 70 18.05 7.88 -3.38
CA GLY A 70 16.94 7.09 -3.88
C GLY A 70 17.36 5.67 -4.21
N ASN A 71 16.51 4.71 -3.88
CA ASN A 71 16.66 3.34 -4.36
C ASN A 71 15.42 2.94 -5.15
N TRP A 72 15.59 2.82 -6.47
CA TRP A 72 14.51 2.46 -7.38
C TRP A 72 13.83 1.13 -7.01
N TRP A 73 14.55 0.19 -6.40
CA TRP A 73 13.97 -1.10 -5.98
C TRP A 73 12.88 -0.95 -4.90
N TYR A 74 12.84 0.16 -4.16
CA TYR A 74 11.79 0.40 -3.17
C TYR A 74 10.39 0.52 -3.77
N VAL A 75 10.28 0.78 -5.09
CA VAL A 75 8.99 0.84 -5.78
C VAL A 75 8.26 -0.51 -5.76
N PHE A 76 9.00 -1.63 -5.68
CA PHE A 76 8.40 -2.95 -5.73
C PHE A 76 7.57 -3.28 -4.49
N ALA A 77 7.92 -2.76 -3.32
CA ALA A 77 7.19 -3.03 -2.09
C ALA A 77 5.72 -2.54 -2.14
N PRO A 78 5.43 -1.24 -2.40
CA PRO A 78 4.05 -0.76 -2.51
C PRO A 78 3.31 -1.39 -3.71
N ILE A 79 4.01 -1.64 -4.82
CA ILE A 79 3.41 -2.34 -5.98
C ILE A 79 2.96 -3.76 -5.60
N ALA A 80 3.84 -4.54 -4.97
CA ALA A 80 3.54 -5.92 -4.57
C ALA A 80 2.36 -5.98 -3.61
N LEU A 81 2.30 -5.06 -2.63
CA LEU A 81 1.18 -4.97 -1.70
C LEU A 81 -0.13 -4.59 -2.40
N ALA A 82 -0.08 -3.64 -3.34
CA ALA A 82 -1.25 -3.25 -4.13
C ALA A 82 -1.80 -4.43 -4.96
N PHE A 83 -0.93 -5.22 -5.59
CA PHE A 83 -1.34 -6.43 -6.31
C PHE A 83 -1.92 -7.49 -5.38
N ALA A 84 -1.28 -7.75 -4.24
CA ALA A 84 -1.78 -8.71 -3.25
C ALA A 84 -3.18 -8.33 -2.75
N LEU A 85 -3.39 -7.06 -2.40
CA LEU A 85 -4.70 -6.54 -2.02
C LEU A 85 -5.71 -6.68 -3.15
N SER A 86 -5.37 -6.25 -4.37
CA SER A 86 -6.28 -6.28 -5.52
C SER A 86 -6.74 -7.71 -5.84
N TYR A 87 -5.81 -8.68 -5.82
CA TYR A 87 -6.12 -10.07 -6.09
C TYR A 87 -7.01 -10.70 -5.02
N THR A 88 -6.61 -10.56 -3.75
CA THR A 88 -7.32 -11.16 -2.62
C THR A 88 -8.69 -10.53 -2.39
N HIS A 89 -8.76 -9.20 -2.42
CA HIS A 89 -10.00 -8.45 -2.28
C HIS A 89 -10.95 -8.72 -3.46
N GLY A 90 -10.41 -8.79 -4.69
CA GLY A 90 -11.21 -9.12 -5.88
C GLY A 90 -11.88 -10.50 -5.79
N ILE A 91 -11.12 -11.52 -5.37
CA ILE A 91 -11.64 -12.87 -5.16
C ILE A 91 -12.70 -12.87 -4.04
N PHE A 92 -12.40 -12.25 -2.91
CA PHE A 92 -13.34 -12.13 -1.79
C PHE A 92 -14.65 -11.50 -2.24
N THR A 93 -14.59 -10.33 -2.91
CA THR A 93 -15.77 -9.60 -3.36
C THR A 93 -16.60 -10.41 -4.35
N GLY A 94 -15.97 -11.12 -5.29
CA GLY A 94 -16.69 -12.04 -6.18
C GLY A 94 -17.43 -13.15 -5.43
N LEU A 95 -16.77 -13.81 -4.48
CA LEU A 95 -17.37 -14.86 -3.66
C LEU A 95 -18.45 -14.32 -2.72
N PHE A 96 -18.25 -13.11 -2.19
CA PHE A 96 -19.22 -12.43 -1.34
C PHE A 96 -20.53 -12.19 -2.09
N TRP A 97 -20.46 -11.65 -3.32
CA TRP A 97 -21.63 -11.45 -4.17
C TRP A 97 -22.33 -12.77 -4.52
N ASP A 98 -21.56 -13.84 -4.74
CA ASP A 98 -22.11 -15.19 -4.96
C ASP A 98 -22.82 -15.74 -3.70
N VAL A 99 -22.34 -15.40 -2.49
CA VAL A 99 -22.96 -15.77 -1.21
C VAL A 99 -24.27 -15.00 -0.99
N VAL A 100 -24.28 -13.69 -1.21
CA VAL A 100 -25.49 -12.86 -0.98
C VAL A 100 -26.51 -12.93 -2.12
N GLY A 101 -26.17 -13.59 -3.24
CA GLY A 101 -27.08 -13.79 -4.37
C GLY A 101 -27.28 -12.56 -5.27
N LEU A 102 -26.41 -11.56 -5.17
CA LEU A 102 -26.46 -10.32 -5.94
C LEU A 102 -25.37 -10.32 -7.01
N LYS A 103 -25.57 -11.11 -8.08
CA LYS A 103 -24.67 -11.08 -9.25
C LYS A 103 -25.37 -10.43 -10.43
N ALA A 104 -24.63 -9.60 -11.17
CA ALA A 104 -25.10 -9.11 -12.46
C ALA A 104 -25.45 -10.31 -13.35
N LYS A 105 -26.59 -10.22 -14.04
CA LYS A 105 -26.99 -11.21 -15.04
C LYS A 105 -25.92 -11.19 -16.14
N LYS A 106 -25.36 -12.35 -16.48
CA LYS A 106 -24.49 -12.51 -17.65
C LYS A 106 -25.22 -12.12 -18.93
#